data_AF-A0A920R488-F1
#
_entry.id   AF-A0A920R488-F1
#
_cell.length_a   1.000
_cell.length_b   1.000
_cell.length_c   1.000
_cell.angle_alpha   90.00
_cell.angle_beta   90.00
_cell.angle_gamma   90.00
#
_symmetry.space_group_name_H-M   'P 1'
#
loop_
_entity.id
_entity.type
_entity.pdbx_description
1 polymer ?
#
loop_
_entity_poly.entity_id
_entity_poly.type
_entity_poly.pdbx_seq_one_letter_code
_entity_poly.pdbx_strand_id
1 'polypeptide(L)'
;MYRYPVGAVGKVLDAWAPKIEARMNLAQPVGIWYSEIGGANQLAHMWAYESFEHRTEARKQFASIGWPPDSGVPRLLCRIC
;
A
#
# COMPACT_ATOMS: atom_id res chain seq x y z
N MET A 1 6.89 -1.18 1.33
CA MET A 1 7.32 0.04 0.61
C MET A 1 7.24 -0.22 -0.87
N TYR A 2 6.61 0.67 -1.63
CA TYR A 2 6.43 0.56 -3.08
C TYR A 2 7.12 1.72 -3.77
N ARG A 3 7.63 1.49 -4.99
CA ARG A 3 8.22 2.52 -5.85
C ARG A 3 7.43 2.58 -7.14
N TYR A 4 7.14 3.80 -7.59
CA TYR A 4 6.36 4.09 -8.78
C TYR A 4 7.12 5.00 -9.75
N PRO A 5 6.68 5.15 -11.01
CA PRO A 5 7.18 6.19 -11.91
C PRO A 5 6.92 7.61 -11.36
N VAL A 6 7.66 8.59 -11.88
CA VAL A 6 7.51 10.01 -11.51
C VAL A 6 6.08 10.48 -11.78
N GLY A 7 5.48 11.15 -10.80
CA GLY A 7 4.11 11.70 -10.89
C GLY A 7 2.98 10.65 -10.85
N ALA A 8 3.29 9.36 -10.73
CA ALA A 8 2.27 8.31 -10.76
C ALA A 8 1.63 8.02 -9.38
N VAL A 9 2.22 8.53 -8.29
CA VAL A 9 1.76 8.29 -6.92
C VAL A 9 0.32 8.78 -6.71
N GLY A 10 -0.07 9.92 -7.29
CA GLY A 10 -1.45 10.43 -7.19
C GLY A 10 -2.48 9.41 -7.67
N LYS A 11 -2.27 8.81 -8.85
CA LYS A 11 -3.14 7.75 -9.39
C LYS A 11 -3.21 6.52 -8.48
N VAL A 12 -2.10 6.19 -7.81
CA VAL A 12 -2.06 5.09 -6.85
C VAL A 12 -2.90 5.43 -5.62
N LEU A 13 -2.80 6.67 -5.10
CA LEU A 13 -3.60 7.12 -3.97
C LEU A 13 -5.10 7.13 -4.31
N ASP A 14 -5.48 7.55 -5.52
CA ASP A 14 -6.86 7.52 -5.99
C ASP A 14 -7.42 6.09 -6.02
N ALA A 15 -6.62 5.10 -6.42
CA ALA A 15 -6.99 3.69 -6.38
C ALA A 15 -7.06 3.13 -4.95
N TRP A 16 -6.28 3.68 -4.01
CA TRP A 16 -6.29 3.29 -2.60
C TRP A 16 -7.49 3.84 -1.84
N ALA A 17 -7.88 5.08 -2.11
CA ALA A 17 -8.94 5.80 -1.40
C ALA A 17 -10.23 4.97 -1.20
N PRO A 18 -10.82 4.31 -2.22
CA PRO A 18 -12.06 3.56 -2.02
C PRO A 18 -11.88 2.22 -1.27
N LYS A 19 -10.64 1.74 -1.11
CA LYS A 19 -10.34 0.45 -0.47
C LYS A 19 -9.72 0.60 0.92
N ILE A 20 -9.37 1.82 1.32
CA ILE A 20 -8.58 2.05 2.53
C ILE A 20 -9.37 1.72 3.80
N GLU A 21 -10.66 2.05 3.84
CA GLU A 21 -11.51 1.79 5.00
C GLU A 21 -11.66 0.28 5.25
N ALA A 22 -11.98 -0.49 4.20
CA ALA A 22 -12.02 -1.96 4.28
C ALA A 22 -10.68 -2.54 4.72
N ARG A 23 -9.56 -1.92 4.33
CA ARG A 23 -8.22 -2.34 4.77
C ARG A 23 -7.95 -2.00 6.23
N MET A 24 -8.40 -0.84 6.73
CA MET A 24 -8.26 -0.41 8.13
C MET A 24 -9.03 -1.32 9.09
N ASN A 25 -10.13 -1.94 8.64
CA ASN A 25 -10.86 -2.93 9.44
C ASN A 25 -10.08 -4.24 9.66
N LEU A 26 -9.05 -4.52 8.85
CA LEU A 26 -8.23 -5.73 8.98
C LEU A 26 -6.97 -5.53 9.84
N ALA A 27 -6.53 -4.28 10.03
CA ALA A 27 -5.35 -3.94 10.81
C ALA A 27 -5.32 -2.43 11.06
N GLN A 28 -4.87 -2.01 12.25
CA GLN A 28 -4.75 -0.59 12.55
C GLN A 28 -3.64 0.07 11.72
N PRO A 29 -3.92 1.17 11.00
CA PRO A 29 -2.90 1.91 10.28
C PRO A 29 -2.00 2.66 11.28
N VAL A 30 -0.69 2.46 11.20
CA VAL A 30 0.26 3.32 11.91
C VAL A 30 0.52 4.58 11.10
N GLY A 31 0.55 4.43 9.78
CA GLY A 31 0.59 5.55 8.86
C GLY A 31 0.87 5.12 7.42
N ILE A 32 0.56 6.04 6.52
CA ILE A 32 0.78 5.92 5.08
C ILE A 32 1.40 7.23 4.66
N TRP A 33 2.58 7.14 4.06
CA TRP A 33 3.38 8.30 3.67
C TRP A 33 3.80 8.12 2.22
N TYR A 34 3.85 9.23 1.50
CA TYR A 34 4.50 9.28 0.21
C TYR A 34 5.48 10.44 0.19
N SER A 35 6.57 10.28 -0.56
CA SER A 35 7.58 11.32 -0.71
C SER A 35 7.23 12.24 -1.88
N GLU A 36 7.11 13.54 -1.59
CA GLU A 36 6.85 14.59 -2.58
C GLU A 36 8.13 15.24 -3.13
N ILE A 37 9.19 15.30 -2.32
CA ILE A 37 10.41 16.04 -2.63
C ILE A 37 11.59 15.06 -2.67
N GLY A 38 12.45 15.17 -3.69
CA GLY A 38 13.73 14.43 -3.76
C GLY A 38 13.75 13.18 -4.66
N GLY A 39 12.83 13.03 -5.62
CA GLY A 39 12.90 11.98 -6.66
C GLY A 39 12.56 10.56 -6.18
N ALA A 40 12.23 10.38 -4.90
CA ALA A 40 11.66 9.14 -4.40
C ALA A 40 10.16 9.13 -4.70
N ASN A 41 9.71 8.43 -5.73
CA ASN A 41 8.29 8.15 -5.94
C ASN A 41 7.89 6.94 -5.08
N GLN A 42 8.09 7.05 -3.77
CA GLN A 42 7.94 5.95 -2.84
C GLN A 42 6.65 6.11 -2.03
N LEU A 43 5.88 5.03 -1.94
CA LEU A 43 4.76 4.89 -1.04
C LEU A 43 5.17 3.95 0.10
N ALA A 44 5.25 4.50 1.31
CA ALA A 44 5.46 3.77 2.54
C ALA A 44 4.12 3.58 3.26
N HIS A 45 3.93 2.42 3.86
CA HIS A 45 2.74 2.11 4.64
C HIS A 45 3.14 1.16 5.76
N MET A 46 2.60 1.42 6.95
CA MET A 46 2.87 0.63 8.15
C MET A 46 1.56 0.31 8.86
N TRP A 47 1.44 -0.93 9.29
CA TRP A 47 0.23 -1.49 9.90
C TRP A 47 0.61 -2.19 11.19
N ALA A 48 -0.12 -1.90 12.25
CA ALA A 48 0.02 -2.59 13.53
C ALA A 48 -0.78 -3.89 13.50
N TYR A 49 -0.15 -4.95 14.00
CA TYR A 49 -0.79 -6.25 14.22
C TYR A 49 -0.47 -6.68 15.64
N GLU A 50 -1.45 -7.30 16.29
CA GLU A 50 -1.30 -7.80 17.67
C GLU A 50 -0.38 -9.03 17.74
N SER A 51 -0.38 -9.87 16.70
CA SER A 51 0.48 -11.05 16.59
C SER A 51 0.77 -11.41 15.13
N PHE A 52 1.68 -12.38 14.94
CA PHE A 52 1.96 -12.95 13.62
C PHE A 52 0.75 -13.69 13.03
N GLU A 53 -0.04 -14.32 13.88
CA GLU A 53 -1.28 -15.02 13.52
C GLU A 53 -2.32 -14.01 13.02
N HIS A 54 -2.52 -12.90 13.74
CA HIS A 54 -3.41 -11.82 13.31
C HIS A 54 -2.98 -11.27 11.94
N ARG A 55 -1.68 -11.01 11.74
CA ARG A 55 -1.15 -10.60 10.43
C ARG A 55 -1.45 -11.62 9.33
N THR A 56 -1.36 -12.90 9.64
CA THR A 56 -1.58 -13.97 8.68
C THR A 56 -3.06 -14.06 8.29
N GLU A 57 -3.96 -13.98 9.28
CA GLU A 57 -5.41 -14.01 9.04
C GLU A 57 -5.88 -12.79 8.24
N ALA A 58 -5.45 -11.59 8.63
CA ALA A 58 -5.74 -10.36 7.89
C ALA A 58 -5.33 -10.46 6.41
N ARG A 59 -4.16 -11.08 6.12
CA ARG A 59 -3.66 -11.24 4.75
C ARG A 59 -4.48 -12.21 3.90
N LYS A 60 -5.14 -13.21 4.49
CA LYS A 60 -6.04 -14.12 3.75
C LYS A 60 -7.25 -13.37 3.19
N GLN A 61 -7.68 -12.32 3.89
CA GLN A 61 -8.85 -11.52 3.53
C GLN A 61 -8.54 -10.43 2.49
N PHE A 62 -7.28 -10.28 2.04
CA PHE A 62 -6.93 -9.22 1.08
C PHE A 62 -7.67 -9.38 -0.25
N ALA A 63 -7.79 -10.61 -0.75
CA ALA A 63 -8.47 -10.88 -2.01
C ALA A 63 -9.96 -10.52 -1.94
N SER A 64 -10.64 -10.80 -0.82
CA SER A 64 -12.07 -10.53 -0.67
C SER A 64 -12.40 -9.04 -0.63
N ILE A 65 -11.48 -8.20 -0.13
CA ILE A 65 -11.63 -6.74 -0.15
C ILE A 65 -11.09 -6.09 -1.43
N GLY A 66 -10.48 -6.86 -2.34
CA GLY A 66 -9.85 -6.36 -3.55
C GLY A 66 -8.52 -5.64 -3.30
N TRP A 67 -7.73 -6.12 -2.34
CA TRP A 67 -6.41 -5.60 -2.01
C TRP A 67 -5.27 -6.49 -2.55
N PRO A 68 -4.17 -5.91 -3.08
CA PRO A 68 -3.96 -4.48 -3.30
C PRO A 68 -4.80 -3.94 -4.47
N PRO A 69 -5.24 -2.68 -4.40
CA PRO A 69 -5.98 -2.05 -5.48
C PRO A 69 -5.12 -1.97 -6.75
N ASP A 70 -5.75 -2.21 -7.89
CA ASP A 70 -5.13 -1.96 -9.18
C ASP A 70 -5.22 -0.46 -9.51
N SER A 71 -4.07 0.13 -9.78
CA SER A 71 -3.95 1.55 -10.14
C SER A 71 -3.65 1.73 -11.64
N GLY A 72 -3.48 0.64 -12.39
CA GLY A 72 -2.95 0.66 -13.75
C GLY A 72 -1.50 1.14 -13.86
N VAL A 73 -0.84 1.46 -12.73
CA VAL A 73 0.55 1.89 -12.68
C VAL A 73 1.43 0.69 -12.32
N PRO A 74 2.44 0.35 -13.14
CA PRO A 74 3.37 -0.72 -12.79
C PRO A 74 4.21 -0.30 -11.57
N ARG A 75 4.27 -1.17 -10.56
CA ARG A 75 5.26 -1.02 -9.48
C ARG A 75 6.65 -1.23 -10.08
N LEU A 76 7.52 -0.25 -9.90
CA LEU A 76 8.93 -0.40 -10.26
C LEU A 76 9.57 -1.35 -9.25
N LEU A 77 9.87 -2.57 -9.71
CA LEU A 77 10.80 -3.44 -9.00
C LEU A 77 12.13 -2.71 -8.90
N CYS A 78 12.60 -2.48 -7.68
CA CYS A 78 14.00 -2.14 -7.47
C CYS A 78 14.80 -3.37 -7.94
N ARG A 79 15.33 -3.31 -9.16
CA ARG A 79 16.45 -4.18 -9.54
C ARG A 79 17.60 -3.73 -8.65
N ILE A 80 17.77 -4.43 -7.53
CA ILE A 80 19.04 -4.39 -6.80
C ILE A 80 20.00 -5.09 -7.78
N CYS A 81 20.86 -4.29 -8.42
CA CYS A 81 22.03 -4.80 -9.11
C CYS A 81 22.98 -5.46 -8.11
#